data_AF-A0A8X6U4S9-F1
#
_entry.id   AF-A0A8X6U4S9-F1
#
_cell.length_a   1.000
_cell.length_b   1.000
_cell.length_c   1.000
_cell.angle_alpha   90.00
_cell.angle_beta   90.00
_cell.angle_gamma   90.00
#
_symmetry.space_group_name_H-M   'P 1'
#
loop_
_entity.id
_entity.type
_entity.pdbx_description
1 polymer ?
#
loop_
_entity_poly.entity_id
_entity_poly.type
_entity_poly.pdbx_seq_one_letter_code
_entity_poly.pdbx_strand_id
1 'polypeptide(L)'
;MISHRFAKANNAYLQTYDSSLPNSYITYLDANNLYAWAMSQNLPTHDFSWTDEYVNFMDVPDDSDIGYIFEVDLEYPDELHDLHSCYPLALEKIE
;
A
#
# COMPACT_ATOMS: atom_id res chain seq x y z
N MET A 1 -12.29 -1.72 -5.42
CA MET A 1 -12.44 -1.83 -3.96
C MET A 1 -11.57 -2.99 -3.47
N ILE A 2 -10.48 -2.71 -2.75
CA ILE A 2 -9.49 -3.72 -2.31
C ILE A 2 -10.02 -4.57 -1.14
N SER A 3 -10.85 -3.99 -0.28
CA SER A 3 -11.52 -4.70 0.82
C SER A 3 -12.94 -4.21 1.01
N HIS A 4 -13.86 -5.10 1.37
CA HIS A 4 -15.21 -4.72 1.78
C HIS A 4 -15.22 -4.40 3.27
N ARG A 5 -15.94 -3.34 3.69
CA ARG A 5 -16.11 -2.99 5.12
C ARG A 5 -16.72 -4.12 5.95
N PHE A 6 -17.52 -4.96 5.31
CA PHE A 6 -18.08 -6.17 5.90
C PHE A 6 -18.00 -7.30 4.87
N ALA A 7 -17.48 -8.45 5.29
CA ALA A 7 -17.50 -9.67 4.53
C ALA A 7 -17.88 -10.82 5.46
N LYS A 8 -18.75 -11.71 4.99
CA LYS A 8 -19.09 -12.97 5.67
C LYS A 8 -18.75 -14.12 4.72
N ALA A 9 -17.83 -14.97 5.15
CA ALA A 9 -17.49 -16.18 4.41
C ALA A 9 -18.65 -17.19 4.45
N ASN A 10 -18.84 -17.91 3.36
CA ASN A 10 -19.72 -19.07 3.25
C ASN A 10 -18.86 -20.28 2.85
N ASN A 11 -18.40 -21.07 3.81
CA ASN A 11 -17.65 -22.29 3.51
C ASN A 11 -18.01 -23.42 4.46
N ALA A 12 -17.80 -24.65 4.02
CA ALA A 12 -18.25 -25.87 4.68
C ALA A 12 -17.69 -26.10 6.11
N TYR A 13 -16.66 -25.34 6.51
CA TYR A 13 -16.07 -25.44 7.85
C TYR A 13 -16.83 -24.61 8.90
N LEU A 14 -17.78 -23.76 8.47
CA LEU A 14 -18.54 -22.87 9.36
C LEU A 14 -19.91 -23.47 9.71
N GLN A 15 -20.33 -23.29 10.96
CA GLN A 15 -21.67 -23.72 11.42
C GLN A 15 -22.82 -23.00 10.69
N THR A 16 -22.54 -21.85 10.09
CA THR A 16 -23.53 -21.03 9.36
C THR A 16 -23.48 -21.25 7.85
N TYR A 17 -22.82 -22.32 7.40
CA TYR A 17 -22.72 -22.68 5.99
C TYR A 17 -24.09 -22.93 5.36
N ASP A 18 -24.30 -22.36 4.19
CA ASP A 18 -25.47 -22.56 3.35
C ASP A 18 -25.03 -23.16 2.01
N SER A 19 -25.46 -24.40 1.74
CA SER A 19 -25.13 -25.12 0.50
C SER A 19 -25.84 -24.56 -0.74
N SER A 20 -26.82 -23.68 -0.57
CA SER A 20 -27.49 -23.00 -1.68
C SER A 20 -26.72 -21.78 -2.19
N LEU A 21 -25.75 -21.28 -1.42
CA LEU A 21 -24.93 -20.13 -1.76
C LEU A 21 -23.54 -20.57 -2.26
N PRO A 22 -22.88 -19.78 -3.13
CA PRO A 22 -21.50 -20.04 -3.55
C PRO A 22 -20.54 -20.09 -2.35
N ASN A 23 -19.49 -20.91 -2.48
CA ASN A 23 -18.42 -20.94 -1.49
C ASN A 23 -17.61 -19.63 -1.50
N SER A 24 -17.32 -19.09 -0.33
CA SER A 24 -16.46 -17.93 -0.13
C SER A 24 -15.60 -18.05 1.13
N TYR A 25 -14.43 -17.44 1.08
CA TYR A 25 -13.42 -17.46 2.14
C TYR A 25 -12.94 -16.03 2.40
N ILE A 26 -12.57 -15.75 3.64
CA ILE A 26 -11.91 -14.49 4.01
C ILE A 26 -10.42 -14.78 4.14
N THR A 27 -9.61 -14.09 3.34
CA THR A 27 -8.15 -14.20 3.42
C THR A 27 -7.65 -13.40 4.62
N TYR A 28 -6.91 -14.07 5.51
CA TYR A 28 -6.18 -13.40 6.59
C TYR A 28 -4.69 -13.38 6.22
N LEU A 29 -4.16 -12.20 5.93
CA LEU A 29 -2.75 -11.98 5.64
C LEU A 29 -2.14 -11.18 6.79
N ASP A 30 -1.02 -11.65 7.31
CA ASP A 30 -0.23 -10.96 8.31
C ASP A 30 1.24 -11.00 7.89
N ALA A 31 1.89 -9.85 7.99
CA ALA A 31 3.30 -9.72 7.66
C ALA A 31 4.14 -10.06 8.89
N ASN A 32 4.77 -11.23 8.87
CA ASN A 32 5.68 -11.66 9.93
C ASN A 32 6.86 -10.68 10.05
N ASN A 33 6.94 -9.99 11.18
CA ASN A 33 8.03 -9.07 11.51
C ASN A 33 8.20 -7.91 10.51
N LEU A 34 7.08 -7.26 10.15
CA LEU A 34 7.02 -6.18 9.17
C LEU A 34 8.11 -5.11 9.35
N TYR A 35 8.30 -4.61 10.58
CA TYR A 35 9.26 -3.54 10.84
C TYR A 35 10.71 -3.99 10.64
N ALA A 36 11.11 -5.16 11.14
CA ALA A 36 12.48 -5.60 10.96
C ALA A 36 12.78 -5.93 9.49
N TRP A 37 11.80 -6.45 8.76
CA TRP A 37 11.93 -6.64 7.31
C TRP A 37 12.08 -5.31 6.58
N ALA A 38 11.30 -4.29 6.95
CA ALA A 38 11.45 -2.94 6.38
C ALA A 38 12.82 -2.32 6.73
N MET A 39 13.28 -2.51 7.96
CA MET A 39 14.60 -2.04 8.42
C MET A 39 15.78 -2.80 7.80
N SER A 40 15.56 -3.99 7.23
CA SER A 40 16.60 -4.74 6.51
C SER A 40 16.70 -4.33 5.04
N GLN A 41 15.84 -3.44 4.55
CA GLN A 41 15.94 -2.89 3.18
C GLN A 41 17.08 -1.87 3.09
N ASN A 42 17.47 -1.50 1.87
CA ASN A 42 18.43 -0.42 1.65
C ASN A 42 17.75 0.92 2.00
N LEU A 43 18.17 1.55 3.10
CA LEU A 43 17.54 2.76 3.64
C LEU A 43 18.56 3.92 3.67
N PRO A 44 18.12 5.16 3.39
CA PRO A 44 19.00 6.32 3.48
C PRO A 44 19.38 6.59 4.95
N THR A 45 20.67 6.80 5.21
CA THR A 45 21.20 6.97 6.57
C THR A 45 22.00 8.26 6.79
N HIS A 46 22.62 8.82 5.76
CA HIS A 46 23.47 10.01 5.85
C HIS A 46 23.62 10.71 4.48
N ASP A 47 24.42 11.79 4.44
CA ASP A 47 24.77 12.57 3.24
C ASP A 47 23.60 13.20 2.47
N PHE A 48 22.55 13.56 3.20
CA PHE A 48 21.41 14.30 2.65
C PHE A 48 21.85 15.66 2.10
N SER A 49 21.52 15.91 0.84
CA SER A 49 21.76 17.18 0.16
C SER A 49 20.67 17.47 -0.86
N TRP A 50 20.45 18.75 -1.15
CA TRP A 50 19.55 19.18 -2.22
C TRP A 50 20.27 19.07 -3.57
N THR A 51 19.55 18.66 -4.60
CA THR A 51 20.04 18.60 -5.98
C THR A 51 18.99 19.16 -6.92
N ASP A 52 19.45 19.91 -7.93
CA ASP A 52 18.62 20.37 -9.05
C ASP A 52 18.64 19.39 -10.23
N GLU A 53 19.31 18.25 -10.07
CA GLU A 53 19.39 17.22 -11.12
C GLU A 53 18.03 16.59 -11.37
N TYR A 54 17.64 16.51 -12.64
CA TYR A 54 16.45 15.77 -13.04
C TYR A 54 16.72 14.27 -12.93
N VAL A 55 15.95 13.60 -12.08
CA VAL A 55 16.01 12.15 -11.88
C VAL A 55 14.66 11.54 -12.22
N ASN A 56 14.65 10.59 -13.15
CA ASN A 56 13.48 9.75 -13.36
C ASN A 56 13.49 8.65 -12.29
N PHE A 57 12.70 8.85 -11.23
CA PHE A 57 12.66 7.93 -10.10
C PHE A 57 12.22 6.50 -10.47
N MET A 58 11.51 6.31 -11.57
CA MET A 58 11.12 4.98 -12.06
C MET A 58 12.31 4.16 -12.58
N ASP A 59 13.43 4.81 -12.89
CA ASP A 59 14.63 4.15 -13.42
C ASP A 59 15.65 3.85 -12.31
N VAL A 60 15.41 4.28 -11.07
CA VAL A 60 16.32 4.09 -9.93
C VAL A 60 16.04 2.73 -9.28
N PRO A 61 17.04 1.82 -9.19
CA PRO A 61 16.87 0.56 -8.48
C PRO A 61 16.64 0.76 -6.98
N ASP A 62 15.82 -0.11 -6.37
CA ASP A 62 15.54 -0.11 -4.92
C ASP A 62 16.81 -0.28 -4.06
N ASP A 63 17.86 -0.91 -4.60
CA ASP A 63 19.14 -1.17 -3.94
C ASP A 63 20.28 -0.24 -4.40
N SER A 64 19.94 0.87 -5.06
CA SER A 64 20.90 1.90 -5.48
C SER A 64 21.72 2.44 -4.30
N ASP A 65 23.00 2.75 -4.55
CA ASP A 65 23.87 3.42 -3.57
C ASP A 65 23.40 4.86 -3.25
N ILE A 66 22.68 5.48 -4.19
CA ILE A 66 22.11 6.83 -4.05
C ILE A 66 20.59 6.72 -4.11
N GLY A 67 19.92 7.16 -3.03
CA GLY A 67 18.47 7.29 -2.95
C GLY A 67 18.02 8.75 -3.09
N TYR A 68 16.75 8.96 -3.44
CA TYR A 68 16.18 10.28 -3.68
C TYR A 68 14.89 10.47 -2.87
N ILE A 69 14.71 11.66 -2.31
CA ILE A 69 13.46 12.11 -1.69
C ILE A 69 12.90 13.21 -2.59
N PHE A 70 11.66 13.04 -3.03
CA PHE A 70 11.03 13.97 -3.97
C PHE A 70 10.03 14.86 -3.24
N GLU A 71 10.20 16.17 -3.37
CA GLU A 71 9.18 17.17 -3.07
C GLU A 71 8.42 17.46 -4.37
N VAL A 72 7.13 17.13 -4.40
CA VAL A 72 6.31 17.21 -5.62
C VAL A 72 4.94 17.78 -5.31
N ASP A 73 4.40 18.53 -6.27
CA ASP A 73 2.98 18.83 -6.31
C ASP A 73 2.23 17.61 -6.86
N LEU A 74 1.20 17.15 -6.15
CA LEU A 74 0.38 16.02 -6.55
C LEU A 74 -1.02 16.48 -6.91
N GLU A 75 -1.46 16.19 -8.13
CA GLU A 75 -2.86 16.30 -8.54
C GLU A 75 -3.55 14.93 -8.37
N TYR A 76 -4.71 14.92 -7.70
CA TYR A 76 -5.46 13.69 -7.43
C TYR A 76 -6.88 13.75 -8.00
N PRO A 77 -7.11 13.17 -9.20
CA PRO A 77 -8.35 13.31 -9.94
C PRO A 77 -9.59 12.83 -9.17
N ASP A 78 -10.67 13.61 -9.23
CA ASP A 78 -11.92 13.35 -8.51
C ASP A 78 -12.54 11.98 -8.85
N GLU A 79 -12.41 11.54 -10.11
CA GLU A 79 -12.92 10.24 -10.56
C GLU A 79 -12.28 9.03 -9.85
N LEU A 80 -11.11 9.21 -9.23
CA LEU A 80 -10.41 8.15 -8.50
C LEU A 80 -10.81 8.04 -7.03
N HIS A 81 -11.49 9.05 -6.47
CA HIS A 81 -11.77 9.13 -5.02
C HIS A 81 -12.63 7.97 -4.55
N ASP A 82 -13.71 7.65 -5.28
CA ASP A 82 -14.59 6.52 -4.96
C ASP A 82 -13.85 5.18 -5.10
N LEU A 83 -13.02 5.05 -6.14
CA LEU A 83 -12.26 3.83 -6.42
C LEU A 83 -11.23 3.52 -5.33
N HIS A 84 -10.56 4.57 -4.84
CA HIS A 84 -9.49 4.49 -3.84
C HIS A 84 -9.99 4.73 -2.40
N SER A 85 -11.30 4.83 -2.18
CA SER A 85 -11.90 5.09 -0.86
C SER A 85 -11.48 4.12 0.26
N CYS A 86 -11.05 2.90 -0.08
CA CYS A 86 -10.53 1.92 0.89
C CYS A 86 -9.02 2.04 1.15
N TYR A 87 -8.27 2.66 0.25
CA TYR A 87 -6.83 2.81 0.34
C TYR A 87 -6.41 4.13 -0.36
N PRO A 88 -6.75 5.28 0.24
CA PRO A 88 -6.38 6.58 -0.31
C PRO A 88 -4.86 6.72 -0.29
N LEU A 89 -4.30 7.18 -1.40
CA LEU A 89 -2.87 7.43 -1.56
C LEU A 89 -2.55 8.86 -1.14
N ALA A 90 -1.33 9.10 -0.64
CA ALA A 90 -0.85 10.43 -0.24
C ALA A 90 -1.80 11.16 0.73
N LEU A 91 -2.24 10.47 1.78
CA LEU A 91 -3.08 11.06 2.82
C LEU A 91 -2.37 12.22 3.51
N GLU A 92 -2.94 13.42 3.41
CA GLU A 92 -2.53 14.59 4.15
C GLU A 92 -3.50 14.88 5.30
N LYS A 93 -2.99 15.44 6.39
CA LYS A 93 -3.83 15.95 7.46
C LYS A 93 -4.45 17.28 7.02
N ILE A 94 -5.77 17.29 6.83
CA ILE A 94 -6.51 18.54 6.61
C ILE A 94 -6.52 19.34 7.93
N GLU A 95 -6.07 20.59 7.89
CA GLU A 95 -6.14 21.54 9.01
C GLU A 95 -7.56 22.04 9.28
#